data_AF-A0A1M3QSD5-F1
#
_entry.id   AF-A0A1M3QSD5-F1
#
_cell.length_a   1.000
_cell.length_b   1.000
_cell.length_c   1.000
_cell.angle_alpha   90.00
_cell.angle_beta   90.00
_cell.angle_gamma   90.00
#
_symmetry.space_group_name_H-M   'P 1'
#
loop_
_entity.id
_entity.type
_entity.pdbx_description
1 polymer ?
#
loop_
_entity_poly.entity_id
_entity_poly.type
_entity_poly.pdbx_seq_one_letter_code
_entity_poly.pdbx_strand_id
1 'polypeptide(L)'
;MSADNPLLSEALRAVEAQAQTLRGAGPLPATFYHWALSEGFSAGRQAQLATELSDEVTSSGRSIQAVAALGFLLAIDPALFATCRNAFMQGVDWLTGRVGGLQNSLESLMQPVAQTGVQVGLLASADTDRWQRFGTWIASLLTRRSPGFEIDDSWRYELLSLVEKRSQNGLADIPTVSIITSSEAVYVARGLLNSDIVTNREFVTRLLGRLQSVLYSEPEAAVLDLAAFRHLAQAGAWLDLRAPNLEDVALLLRRVPSGLRRWTWEAQKKTPTSTAQKWAVENEYHFQNLLCALLAPIFPDLRDEEWLASVGQKRPRADLVIPSLHLVIEVKYWREKNSPQELISQIGEDVSLYLKVGSPYRKVLPIVWDQGRRTEQYDLLISGLNQIRDVVTPVVIAQPAFMVPAPYGNAAGI
;
A
#
# COMPACT_ATOMS: atom_id res chain seq x y z
N MET A 1 5.73 5.52 -1.13
CA MET A 1 7.00 4.75 -1.04
C MET A 1 7.63 4.77 -2.42
N SER A 2 8.61 5.65 -2.68
CA SER A 2 9.16 5.82 -4.04
C SER A 2 10.15 4.70 -4.37
N ALA A 3 10.08 4.24 -5.62
CA ALA A 3 10.97 3.25 -6.21
C ALA A 3 12.38 3.80 -6.51
N ASP A 4 12.72 5.01 -6.06
CA ASP A 4 13.96 5.73 -6.44
C ASP A 4 15.09 5.60 -5.43
N ASN A 5 14.97 4.73 -4.41
CA ASN A 5 16.07 4.43 -3.51
C ASN A 5 16.84 3.19 -4.02
N PRO A 6 18.02 3.35 -4.66
CA PRO A 6 18.77 2.24 -5.27
C PRO A 6 19.20 1.20 -4.22
N LEU A 7 19.49 1.62 -2.98
CA LEU A 7 19.86 0.70 -1.90
C LEU A 7 18.68 -0.17 -1.47
N LEU A 8 17.46 0.40 -1.41
CA LEU A 8 16.26 -0.37 -1.11
C LEU A 8 15.94 -1.35 -2.25
N SER A 9 16.13 -0.94 -3.52
CA SER A 9 15.92 -1.83 -4.65
C SER A 9 16.87 -3.02 -4.63
N GLU A 10 18.14 -2.83 -4.28
CA GLU A 10 19.12 -3.91 -4.18
C GLU A 10 18.81 -4.85 -3.02
N ALA A 11 18.49 -4.29 -1.84
CA ALA A 11 18.08 -5.06 -0.68
C ALA A 11 16.85 -5.93 -0.98
N LEU A 12 15.82 -5.38 -1.63
CA LEU A 12 14.63 -6.12 -2.02
C LEU A 12 14.94 -7.29 -2.97
N ARG A 13 15.86 -7.12 -3.93
CA ARG A 13 16.30 -8.23 -4.80
C ARG A 13 17.00 -9.33 -4.02
N ALA A 14 17.81 -8.97 -3.02
CA ALA A 14 18.51 -9.94 -2.20
C ALA A 14 17.55 -10.73 -1.28
N VAL A 15 16.57 -10.05 -0.68
CA VAL A 15 15.49 -10.71 0.08
C VAL A 15 14.64 -11.61 -0.82
N GLU A 16 14.32 -11.16 -2.03
CA GLU A 16 13.61 -11.97 -3.02
C GLU A 16 14.39 -13.23 -3.41
N ALA A 17 15.71 -13.13 -3.59
CA ALA A 17 16.56 -14.29 -3.85
C ALA A 17 16.55 -15.30 -2.69
N GLN A 18 16.55 -14.84 -1.44
CA GLN A 18 16.40 -15.72 -0.27
C GLN A 18 15.03 -16.38 -0.25
N ALA A 19 13.95 -15.62 -0.45
CA ALA A 19 12.58 -16.15 -0.50
C ALA A 19 12.40 -17.22 -1.60
N GLN A 20 13.02 -17.02 -2.78
CA GLN A 20 12.94 -17.94 -3.91
C GLN A 20 13.52 -19.33 -3.62
N THR A 21 14.40 -19.47 -2.62
CA THR A 21 14.93 -20.79 -2.22
C THR A 21 13.82 -21.77 -1.78
N LEU A 22 12.70 -21.27 -1.25
CA LEU A 22 11.57 -22.10 -0.83
C LEU A 22 10.86 -22.80 -2.00
N ARG A 23 10.97 -22.28 -3.23
CA ARG A 23 10.39 -22.92 -4.42
C ARG A 23 10.94 -24.34 -4.64
N GLY A 24 12.18 -24.60 -4.21
CA GLY A 24 12.86 -25.90 -4.33
C GLY A 24 12.95 -26.72 -3.04
N ALA A 25 12.52 -26.18 -1.89
CA ALA A 25 12.73 -26.80 -0.57
C ALA A 25 11.71 -27.90 -0.21
N GLY A 26 10.69 -28.12 -1.05
CA GLY A 26 9.67 -29.16 -0.88
C GLY A 26 8.24 -28.62 -1.11
N PRO A 27 7.21 -29.49 -1.05
CA PRO A 27 5.83 -29.10 -1.36
C PRO A 27 5.26 -28.00 -0.45
N LEU A 28 5.44 -28.11 0.87
CA LEU A 28 4.92 -27.13 1.82
C LEU A 28 5.63 -25.76 1.69
N PRO A 29 6.98 -25.67 1.74
CA PRO A 29 7.70 -24.42 1.48
C PRO A 29 7.30 -23.73 0.18
N ALA A 30 7.21 -24.48 -0.93
CA ALA A 30 6.90 -23.93 -2.24
C ALA A 30 5.46 -23.38 -2.30
N THR A 31 4.49 -24.14 -1.80
CA THR A 31 3.09 -23.71 -1.78
C THR A 31 2.85 -22.52 -0.84
N PHE A 32 3.54 -22.46 0.30
CA PHE A 32 3.53 -21.29 1.18
C PHE A 32 4.09 -20.04 0.49
N TYR A 33 5.23 -20.15 -0.19
CA TYR A 33 5.83 -19.07 -0.97
C TYR A 33 4.83 -18.49 -1.99
N HIS A 34 4.23 -19.36 -2.81
CA HIS A 34 3.30 -18.96 -3.87
C HIS A 34 2.03 -18.33 -3.30
N TRP A 35 1.49 -18.89 -2.21
CA TRP A 35 0.32 -18.33 -1.53
C TRP A 35 0.61 -16.95 -0.94
N ALA A 36 1.67 -16.82 -0.13
CA ALA A 36 1.98 -15.59 0.58
C ALA A 36 2.28 -14.43 -0.37
N LEU A 37 3.04 -14.67 -1.45
CA LEU A 37 3.42 -13.66 -2.43
C LEU A 37 2.39 -13.44 -3.54
N SER A 38 1.30 -14.20 -3.56
CA SER A 38 0.28 -14.15 -4.63
C SER A 38 0.81 -14.51 -6.02
N GLU A 39 1.77 -15.42 -6.10
CA GLU A 39 2.42 -15.79 -7.36
C GLU A 39 1.90 -17.14 -7.86
N GLY A 40 1.57 -17.22 -9.15
CA GLY A 40 1.17 -18.48 -9.77
C GLY A 40 2.34 -19.46 -9.92
N PHE A 41 2.02 -20.74 -10.05
CA PHE A 41 2.98 -21.78 -10.43
C PHE A 41 3.30 -21.71 -11.94
N SER A 42 4.43 -22.30 -12.33
CA SER A 42 4.68 -22.58 -13.75
C SER A 42 3.62 -23.55 -14.31
N ALA A 43 3.30 -23.39 -15.60
CA ALA A 43 2.26 -24.16 -16.25
C ALA A 43 2.43 -25.68 -16.04
N GLY A 44 1.37 -26.36 -15.60
CA GLY A 44 1.34 -27.81 -15.38
C GLY A 44 1.96 -28.31 -14.07
N ARG A 45 2.86 -27.56 -13.44
CA ARG A 45 3.50 -28.00 -12.17
C ARG A 45 2.49 -28.10 -11.02
N GLN A 46 1.50 -27.21 -11.01
CA GLN A 46 0.49 -27.16 -9.96
C GLN A 46 -0.41 -28.40 -9.95
N ALA A 47 -0.91 -28.82 -11.11
CA ALA A 47 -1.77 -29.99 -11.24
C ALA A 47 -1.01 -31.30 -10.91
N GLN A 48 0.26 -31.37 -11.30
CA GLN A 48 1.13 -32.48 -10.91
C GLN A 48 1.28 -32.55 -9.39
N LEU A 49 1.66 -31.45 -8.74
CA LEU A 49 1.86 -31.40 -7.29
C LEU A 49 0.56 -31.71 -6.53
N ALA A 50 -0.57 -31.24 -7.04
CA ALA A 50 -1.89 -31.50 -6.50
C ALA A 50 -2.25 -33.00 -6.52
N THR A 51 -1.86 -33.72 -7.59
CA THR A 51 -2.05 -35.17 -7.72
C THR A 51 -1.15 -35.93 -6.74
N GLU A 52 0.16 -35.62 -6.75
CA GLU A 52 1.16 -36.25 -5.87
C GLU A 52 0.77 -36.11 -4.38
N LEU A 53 0.35 -34.91 -3.97
CA LEU A 53 -0.08 -34.66 -2.59
C LEU A 53 -1.41 -35.33 -2.25
N SER A 54 -2.34 -35.45 -3.20
CA SER A 54 -3.61 -36.15 -2.97
C SER A 54 -3.38 -37.64 -2.72
N ASP A 55 -2.45 -38.25 -3.46
CA ASP A 55 -2.03 -39.63 -3.25
C ASP A 55 -1.30 -39.80 -1.91
N GLU A 56 -0.39 -38.89 -1.56
CA GLU A 56 0.33 -38.92 -0.28
C GLU A 56 -0.64 -38.87 0.91
N VAL A 57 -1.61 -37.94 0.89
CA VAL A 57 -2.57 -37.73 1.98
C VAL A 57 -3.53 -38.91 2.14
N THR A 58 -3.91 -39.57 1.04
CA THR A 58 -4.81 -40.74 1.08
C THR A 58 -4.09 -42.05 1.44
N SER A 59 -2.77 -42.10 1.24
CA SER A 59 -1.92 -43.24 1.56
C SER A 59 -1.53 -43.35 3.06
N SER A 60 -0.64 -44.30 3.37
CA SER A 60 0.02 -44.41 4.67
C SER A 60 1.11 -43.36 4.90
N GLY A 61 1.52 -42.61 3.86
CA GLY A 61 2.55 -41.56 3.92
C GLY A 61 2.05 -40.19 4.39
N ARG A 62 0.76 -40.06 4.74
CA ARG A 62 0.12 -38.80 5.11
C ARG A 62 0.89 -38.03 6.20
N SER A 63 1.04 -36.72 5.99
CA SER A 63 1.73 -35.81 6.90
C SER A 63 0.97 -34.49 7.04
N ILE A 64 1.17 -33.75 8.14
CA ILE A 64 0.58 -32.41 8.28
C ILE A 64 1.07 -31.47 7.18
N GLN A 65 2.31 -31.67 6.71
CA GLN A 65 2.91 -30.87 5.64
C GLN A 65 2.21 -31.10 4.30
N ALA A 66 1.87 -32.35 3.97
CA ALA A 66 1.14 -32.66 2.74
C ALA A 66 -0.29 -32.09 2.75
N VAL A 67 -1.01 -32.22 3.87
CA VAL A 67 -2.36 -31.64 4.01
C VAL A 67 -2.31 -30.11 3.90
N ALA A 68 -1.33 -29.49 4.55
CA ALA A 68 -1.13 -28.05 4.48
C ALA A 68 -0.76 -27.56 3.07
N ALA A 69 0.11 -28.28 2.36
CA ALA A 69 0.48 -27.96 0.99
C ALA A 69 -0.72 -28.04 0.04
N LEU A 70 -1.59 -29.05 0.20
CA LEU A 70 -2.89 -29.10 -0.50
C LEU A 70 -3.76 -27.90 -0.15
N GLY A 71 -3.82 -27.51 1.12
CA GLY A 71 -4.61 -26.36 1.56
C GLY A 71 -4.17 -25.04 0.91
N PHE A 72 -2.86 -24.78 0.83
CA PHE A 72 -2.35 -23.64 0.08
C PHE A 72 -2.65 -23.73 -1.42
N LEU A 73 -2.50 -24.91 -2.04
CA LEU A 73 -2.83 -25.10 -3.46
C LEU A 73 -4.29 -24.79 -3.78
N LEU A 74 -5.22 -25.24 -2.93
CA LEU A 74 -6.65 -24.96 -3.08
C LEU A 74 -6.97 -23.47 -3.00
N ALA A 75 -6.25 -22.71 -2.17
CA ALA A 75 -6.43 -21.27 -2.07
C ALA A 75 -5.77 -20.50 -3.22
N ILE A 76 -4.69 -21.02 -3.80
CA ILE A 76 -4.02 -20.42 -4.97
C ILE A 76 -4.86 -20.64 -6.24
N ASP A 77 -5.39 -21.84 -6.44
CA ASP A 77 -6.22 -22.17 -7.59
C ASP A 77 -7.49 -22.95 -7.19
N PRO A 78 -8.64 -22.26 -7.13
CA PRO A 78 -9.92 -22.90 -6.86
C PRO A 78 -10.32 -23.97 -7.90
N ALA A 79 -9.75 -23.96 -9.12
CA ALA A 79 -10.07 -24.98 -10.13
C ALA A 79 -9.61 -26.39 -9.72
N LEU A 80 -8.60 -26.48 -8.85
CA LEU A 80 -8.09 -27.76 -8.32
C LEU A 80 -9.02 -28.38 -7.26
N PHE A 81 -10.03 -27.63 -6.81
CA PHE A 81 -10.95 -28.09 -5.78
C PHE A 81 -11.64 -29.40 -6.16
N ALA A 82 -12.07 -29.54 -7.42
CA ALA A 82 -12.73 -30.76 -7.88
C ALA A 82 -11.87 -32.02 -7.70
N THR A 83 -10.56 -31.89 -7.88
CA THR A 83 -9.61 -33.02 -7.83
C THR A 83 -9.14 -33.30 -6.40
N CYS A 84 -8.84 -32.25 -5.62
CA CYS A 84 -8.14 -32.39 -4.35
C CYS A 84 -9.02 -32.34 -3.12
N ARG A 85 -10.29 -31.90 -3.24
CA ARG A 85 -11.19 -31.71 -2.09
C ARG A 85 -11.29 -32.95 -1.22
N ASN A 86 -11.55 -34.12 -1.81
CA ASN A 86 -11.76 -35.34 -1.02
C ASN A 86 -10.51 -35.74 -0.23
N ALA A 87 -9.34 -35.67 -0.87
CA ALA A 87 -8.06 -35.95 -0.21
C ALA A 87 -7.79 -34.93 0.91
N PHE A 88 -7.96 -33.64 0.65
CA PHE A 88 -7.79 -32.59 1.65
C PHE A 88 -8.71 -32.79 2.85
N MET A 89 -10.00 -33.06 2.64
CA MET A 89 -10.97 -33.29 3.73
C MET A 89 -10.63 -34.51 4.57
N GLN A 90 -10.23 -35.62 3.95
CA GLN A 90 -9.76 -36.80 4.65
C GLN A 90 -8.50 -36.51 5.48
N GLY A 91 -7.59 -35.69 4.93
CA GLY A 91 -6.40 -35.21 5.63
C GLY A 91 -6.74 -34.38 6.86
N VAL A 92 -7.70 -33.45 6.75
CA VAL A 92 -8.15 -32.63 7.89
C VAL A 92 -8.83 -33.48 8.96
N ASP A 93 -9.70 -34.41 8.57
CA ASP A 93 -10.36 -35.33 9.51
C ASP A 93 -9.33 -36.19 10.25
N TRP A 94 -8.31 -36.67 9.54
CA TRP A 94 -7.20 -37.41 10.14
C TRP A 94 -6.40 -36.55 11.12
N LEU A 95 -6.05 -35.31 10.76
CA LEU A 95 -5.28 -34.40 11.62
C LEU A 95 -6.03 -34.04 12.90
N THR A 96 -7.29 -33.62 12.77
CA THR A 96 -8.11 -33.17 13.90
C THR A 96 -8.50 -34.31 14.84
N GLY A 97 -8.42 -35.58 14.38
CA GLY A 97 -8.56 -36.76 15.23
C GLY A 97 -7.34 -37.09 16.10
N ARG A 98 -6.19 -36.41 15.91
CA ARG A 98 -4.98 -36.68 16.70
C ARG A 98 -5.01 -35.91 18.01
N VAL A 99 -4.90 -36.64 19.13
CA VAL A 99 -4.72 -36.08 20.47
C VAL A 99 -3.23 -36.13 20.79
N GLY A 100 -2.55 -34.98 20.91
CA GLY A 100 -1.13 -34.91 21.29
C GLY A 100 -0.92 -35.42 22.71
N GLY A 101 -0.60 -36.71 22.86
CA GLY A 101 -0.51 -37.42 24.14
C GLY A 101 0.90 -37.46 24.76
N LEU A 102 1.95 -37.15 24.00
CA LEU A 102 3.35 -37.12 24.45
C LEU A 102 4.02 -35.80 24.04
N GLN A 103 4.94 -35.24 24.83
CA GLN A 103 5.60 -33.95 24.53
C GLN A 103 6.24 -33.90 23.14
N ASN A 104 6.97 -34.94 22.72
CA ASN A 104 7.58 -35.03 21.37
C ASN A 104 6.53 -35.10 20.23
N SER A 105 5.28 -35.50 20.55
CA SER A 105 4.17 -35.47 19.59
C SER A 105 3.52 -34.10 19.47
N LEU A 106 3.71 -33.20 20.44
CA LEU A 106 3.13 -31.85 20.41
C LEU A 106 3.95 -30.93 19.51
N GLU A 107 5.29 -30.92 19.65
CA GLU A 107 6.19 -30.10 18.82
C GLU A 107 6.06 -30.44 17.33
N SER A 108 5.91 -31.73 16.99
CA SER A 108 5.70 -32.17 15.61
C SER A 108 4.34 -31.76 15.03
N LEU A 109 3.35 -31.43 15.86
CA LEU A 109 2.04 -30.90 15.44
C LEU A 109 2.00 -29.37 15.41
N MET A 110 2.89 -28.71 16.15
CA MET A 110 3.03 -27.25 16.23
C MET A 110 3.90 -26.70 15.11
N GLN A 111 3.41 -26.82 13.87
CA GLN A 111 4.07 -26.32 12.66
C GLN A 111 3.31 -25.09 12.12
N PRO A 112 3.76 -23.84 12.38
CA PRO A 112 2.98 -22.63 12.08
C PRO A 112 2.58 -22.47 10.61
N VAL A 113 3.52 -22.74 9.70
CA VAL A 113 3.28 -22.71 8.25
C VAL A 113 2.28 -23.79 7.84
N ALA A 114 2.41 -25.00 8.39
CA ALA A 114 1.51 -26.09 8.06
C ALA A 114 0.08 -25.82 8.56
N GLN A 115 -0.05 -25.32 9.79
CA GLN A 115 -1.35 -24.96 10.36
C GLN A 115 -2.01 -23.80 9.60
N THR A 116 -1.22 -22.82 9.15
CA THR A 116 -1.70 -21.77 8.24
C THR A 116 -2.24 -22.38 6.95
N GLY A 117 -1.50 -23.32 6.33
CA GLY A 117 -1.94 -24.01 5.10
C GLY A 117 -3.25 -24.77 5.26
N VAL A 118 -3.44 -25.47 6.39
CA VAL A 118 -4.71 -26.16 6.70
C VAL A 118 -5.85 -25.15 6.87
N GLN A 119 -5.64 -24.07 7.63
CA GLN A 119 -6.65 -23.03 7.83
C GLN A 119 -7.08 -22.38 6.51
N VAL A 120 -6.11 -22.05 5.68
CA VAL A 120 -6.31 -21.46 4.35
C VAL A 120 -7.08 -22.42 3.43
N GLY A 121 -6.75 -23.71 3.44
CA GLY A 121 -7.49 -24.73 2.67
C GLY A 121 -8.93 -24.89 3.14
N LEU A 122 -9.16 -24.83 4.46
CA LEU A 122 -10.52 -24.86 5.02
C LEU A 122 -11.33 -23.63 4.60
N LEU A 123 -10.71 -22.46 4.59
CA LEU A 123 -11.33 -21.23 4.09
C LEU A 123 -11.73 -21.36 2.61
N ALA A 124 -10.83 -21.85 1.77
CA ALA A 124 -11.10 -22.09 0.34
C ALA A 124 -12.22 -23.13 0.12
N SER A 125 -12.35 -24.09 1.04
CA SER A 125 -13.36 -25.14 0.94
C SER A 125 -14.77 -24.77 1.43
N ALA A 126 -14.87 -23.65 2.16
CA ALA A 126 -16.07 -23.18 2.81
C ALA A 126 -16.80 -24.22 3.72
N ASP A 127 -16.05 -25.15 4.33
CA ASP A 127 -16.58 -26.19 5.21
C ASP A 127 -16.61 -25.73 6.68
N THR A 128 -17.79 -25.32 7.16
CA THR A 128 -17.98 -24.78 8.52
C THR A 128 -17.76 -25.83 9.62
N ASP A 129 -18.13 -27.09 9.37
CA ASP A 129 -17.99 -28.16 10.38
C ASP A 129 -16.52 -28.50 10.62
N ARG A 130 -15.74 -28.64 9.55
CA ARG A 130 -14.29 -28.88 9.65
C ARG A 130 -13.54 -27.67 10.17
N TRP A 131 -13.98 -26.45 9.82
CA TRP A 131 -13.46 -25.22 10.39
C TRP A 131 -13.54 -25.20 11.92
N GLN A 132 -14.73 -25.49 12.48
CA GLN A 132 -14.93 -25.49 13.92
C GLN A 132 -14.15 -26.61 14.62
N ARG A 133 -14.09 -27.80 14.01
CA ARG A 133 -13.26 -28.92 14.52
C ARG A 133 -11.78 -28.57 14.54
N PHE A 134 -11.28 -27.93 13.48
CA PHE A 134 -9.90 -27.46 13.41
C PHE A 134 -9.61 -26.40 14.47
N GLY A 135 -10.49 -25.42 14.67
CA GLY A 135 -10.32 -24.42 15.73
C GLY A 135 -10.28 -25.02 17.13
N THR A 136 -11.16 -25.97 17.41
CA THR A 136 -11.18 -26.71 18.70
C THR A 136 -9.89 -27.50 18.89
N TRP A 137 -9.39 -28.14 17.83
CA TRP A 137 -8.16 -28.90 17.84
C TRP A 137 -6.94 -28.00 18.12
N ILE A 138 -6.79 -26.89 17.38
CA ILE A 138 -5.72 -25.90 17.58
C ILE A 138 -5.73 -25.33 19.00
N ALA A 139 -6.89 -24.90 19.50
CA ALA A 139 -7.02 -24.39 20.87
C ALA A 139 -6.52 -25.44 21.88
N SER A 140 -6.88 -26.72 21.70
CA SER A 140 -6.43 -27.80 22.57
C SER A 140 -4.92 -28.05 22.54
N LEU A 141 -4.25 -27.81 21.40
CA LEU A 141 -2.81 -27.95 21.28
C LEU A 141 -2.10 -26.78 21.97
N LEU A 142 -2.61 -25.56 21.77
CA LEU A 142 -2.05 -24.35 22.37
C LEU A 142 -2.18 -24.34 23.89
N THR A 143 -3.28 -24.85 24.46
CA THR A 143 -3.42 -25.01 25.92
C THR A 143 -2.41 -25.98 26.53
N ARG A 144 -1.87 -26.92 25.73
CA ARG A 144 -0.90 -27.93 26.16
C ARG A 144 0.55 -27.48 25.96
N ARG A 145 0.78 -26.26 25.45
CA ARG A 145 2.13 -25.72 25.23
C ARG A 145 2.87 -25.58 26.55
N SER A 146 4.14 -25.96 26.58
CA SER A 146 5.01 -25.72 27.73
C SER A 146 5.25 -24.20 27.90
N PRO A 147 5.22 -23.66 29.13
CA PRO A 147 5.67 -22.30 29.40
C PRO A 147 7.18 -22.21 29.13
N GLY A 148 7.58 -21.45 28.11
CA GLY A 148 8.95 -21.41 27.56
C GLY A 148 9.01 -21.21 26.04
N PHE A 149 7.87 -21.29 25.36
CA PHE A 149 7.70 -20.91 23.95
C PHE A 149 7.52 -19.38 23.73
N GLU A 150 7.75 -18.57 24.77
CA GLU A 150 7.75 -17.09 24.75
C GLU A 150 9.17 -16.65 25.15
N ILE A 151 9.81 -15.56 24.69
CA ILE A 151 9.46 -14.32 24.02
C ILE A 151 10.65 -14.06 23.10
N ASP A 152 10.51 -14.37 21.83
CA ASP A 152 11.28 -13.67 20.80
C ASP A 152 10.26 -13.37 19.72
N ASP A 153 10.36 -12.21 19.07
CA ASP A 153 9.49 -11.73 17.97
C ASP A 153 9.65 -12.63 16.72
N SER A 154 9.50 -13.94 16.91
CA SER A 154 9.61 -14.94 15.87
C SER A 154 8.27 -15.01 15.17
N TRP A 155 8.33 -14.76 13.86
CA TRP A 155 7.23 -14.90 12.91
C TRP A 155 6.41 -16.20 13.08
N ARG A 156 7.01 -17.25 13.64
CA ARG A 156 6.35 -18.52 13.98
C ARG A 156 5.26 -18.36 15.03
N TYR A 157 5.57 -17.67 16.13
CA TYR A 157 4.62 -17.44 17.20
C TYR A 157 3.46 -16.57 16.72
N GLU A 158 3.79 -15.55 15.93
CA GLU A 158 2.78 -14.69 15.30
C GLU A 158 1.84 -15.50 14.40
N LEU A 159 2.36 -16.37 13.53
CA LEU A 159 1.49 -17.21 12.71
C LEU A 159 0.59 -18.11 13.55
N LEU A 160 1.11 -18.72 14.62
CA LEU A 160 0.29 -19.56 15.52
C LEU A 160 -0.83 -18.76 16.20
N SER A 161 -0.52 -17.56 16.69
CA SER A 161 -1.52 -16.70 17.33
C SER A 161 -2.57 -16.22 16.34
N LEU A 162 -2.21 -16.00 15.08
CA LEU A 162 -3.15 -15.66 14.01
C LEU A 162 -4.02 -16.85 13.59
N VAL A 163 -3.44 -18.06 13.50
CA VAL A 163 -4.22 -19.30 13.27
C VAL A 163 -5.26 -19.45 14.38
N GLU A 164 -4.86 -19.30 15.64
CA GLU A 164 -5.77 -19.36 16.79
C GLU A 164 -6.86 -18.30 16.70
N LYS A 165 -6.47 -17.03 16.62
CA LYS A 165 -7.38 -15.87 16.56
C LYS A 165 -8.40 -16.01 15.44
N ARG A 166 -7.96 -16.43 14.25
CA ARG A 166 -8.86 -16.59 13.12
C ARG A 166 -9.80 -17.79 13.33
N SER A 167 -9.32 -18.89 13.89
CA SER A 167 -10.11 -20.11 14.12
C SER A 167 -11.12 -19.99 15.28
N GLN A 168 -10.94 -19.03 16.19
CA GLN A 168 -11.92 -18.72 17.24
C GLN A 168 -13.22 -18.09 16.69
N ASN A 169 -13.17 -17.55 15.48
CA ASN A 169 -14.31 -16.91 14.83
C ASN A 169 -14.97 -17.86 13.82
N GLY A 170 -16.25 -17.64 13.55
CA GLY A 170 -16.96 -18.37 12.49
C GLY A 170 -16.31 -18.17 11.13
N LEU A 171 -16.56 -19.07 10.18
CA LEU A 171 -16.01 -18.98 8.83
C LEU A 171 -16.37 -17.64 8.15
N ALA A 172 -17.60 -17.16 8.34
CA ALA A 172 -18.06 -15.87 7.80
C ALA A 172 -17.59 -14.65 8.61
N ASP A 173 -17.23 -14.84 9.88
CA ASP A 173 -16.86 -13.76 10.78
C ASP A 173 -15.36 -13.50 10.68
N ILE A 174 -15.00 -12.46 9.92
CA ILE A 174 -13.59 -12.08 9.67
C ILE A 174 -13.18 -11.04 10.72
N PRO A 175 -12.27 -11.38 11.66
CA PRO A 175 -11.88 -10.45 12.71
C PRO A 175 -11.00 -9.31 12.17
N THR A 176 -11.13 -8.13 12.78
CA THR A 176 -10.37 -6.93 12.42
C THR A 176 -9.12 -6.79 13.29
N VAL A 177 -8.00 -6.37 12.68
CA VAL A 177 -6.71 -6.14 13.35
C VAL A 177 -6.07 -4.83 12.89
N SER A 178 -5.26 -4.23 13.76
CA SER A 178 -4.30 -3.21 13.36
C SER A 178 -3.04 -3.92 12.88
N ILE A 179 -2.55 -3.59 11.68
CA ILE A 179 -1.36 -4.26 11.12
C ILE A 179 -0.11 -3.79 11.86
N ILE A 180 0.45 -4.65 12.72
CA ILE A 180 1.67 -4.39 13.50
C ILE A 180 2.79 -5.42 13.28
N THR A 181 2.49 -6.49 12.53
CA THR A 181 3.42 -7.57 12.15
C THR A 181 3.32 -7.91 10.66
N SER A 182 4.36 -8.57 10.13
CA SER A 182 4.35 -9.05 8.73
C SER A 182 3.33 -10.16 8.53
N SER A 183 3.17 -11.03 9.53
CA SER A 183 2.20 -12.11 9.52
C SER A 183 0.75 -11.59 9.42
N GLU A 184 0.40 -10.54 10.17
CA GLU A 184 -0.91 -9.88 10.07
C GLU A 184 -1.11 -9.24 8.70
N ALA A 185 -0.11 -8.53 8.18
CA ALA A 185 -0.17 -7.92 6.85
C ALA A 185 -0.46 -8.97 5.77
N VAL A 186 0.17 -10.14 5.85
CA VAL A 186 -0.09 -11.27 4.94
C VAL A 186 -1.51 -11.81 5.14
N TYR A 187 -1.96 -12.03 6.38
CA TYR A 187 -3.32 -12.52 6.64
C TYR A 187 -4.39 -11.56 6.11
N VAL A 188 -4.20 -10.25 6.26
CA VAL A 188 -5.06 -9.22 5.67
C VAL A 188 -5.01 -9.30 4.15
N ALA A 189 -3.81 -9.32 3.56
CA ALA A 189 -3.62 -9.39 2.11
C ALA A 189 -4.28 -10.62 1.47
N ARG A 190 -4.39 -11.71 2.22
CA ARG A 190 -4.98 -12.99 1.78
C ARG A 190 -6.44 -13.15 2.19
N GLY A 191 -7.06 -12.14 2.83
CA GLY A 191 -8.48 -12.15 3.19
C GLY A 191 -8.83 -13.02 4.40
N LEU A 192 -7.85 -13.41 5.23
CA LEU A 192 -8.10 -14.11 6.48
C LEU A 192 -8.50 -13.16 7.60
N LEU A 193 -8.06 -11.90 7.54
CA LEU A 193 -8.34 -10.85 8.51
C LEU A 193 -8.78 -9.57 7.80
N ASN A 194 -9.52 -8.72 8.52
CA ASN A 194 -9.76 -7.35 8.12
C ASN A 194 -8.71 -6.44 8.75
N SER A 195 -8.32 -5.38 8.05
CA SER A 195 -7.49 -4.31 8.60
C SER A 195 -8.36 -3.16 9.07
N ASP A 196 -8.03 -2.55 10.20
CA ASP A 196 -8.38 -1.14 10.37
C ASP A 196 -7.57 -0.28 9.37
N ILE A 197 -8.03 0.92 9.07
CA ILE A 197 -7.35 1.80 8.09
C ILE A 197 -5.96 2.26 8.61
N VAL A 198 -5.67 2.04 9.89
CA VAL A 198 -4.50 2.60 10.58
C VAL A 198 -3.30 1.68 10.41
N THR A 199 -2.50 1.93 9.37
CA THR A 199 -1.18 1.28 9.25
C THR A 199 -0.23 1.83 10.32
N ASN A 200 0.39 0.95 11.11
CA ASN A 200 1.34 1.34 12.16
C ASN A 200 2.69 1.77 11.57
N ARG A 201 3.06 3.06 11.74
CA ARG A 201 4.32 3.64 11.23
C ARG A 201 5.58 3.00 11.82
N GLU A 202 5.53 2.59 13.09
CA GLU A 202 6.66 1.94 13.75
C GLU A 202 6.91 0.56 13.15
N PHE A 203 5.84 -0.21 12.90
CA PHE A 203 5.94 -1.48 12.19
C PHE A 203 6.54 -1.31 10.79
N VAL A 204 6.07 -0.33 10.00
CA VAL A 204 6.62 -0.05 8.67
C VAL A 204 8.11 0.27 8.73
N THR A 205 8.53 1.06 9.72
CA THR A 205 9.95 1.39 9.93
C THR A 205 10.78 0.14 10.26
N ARG A 206 10.29 -0.71 11.18
CA ARG A 206 10.96 -1.98 11.54
C ARG A 206 11.05 -2.94 10.35
N LEU A 207 9.97 -3.09 9.58
CA LEU A 207 9.92 -3.92 8.37
C LEU A 207 10.97 -3.45 7.35
N LEU A 208 11.05 -2.15 7.07
CA LEU A 208 12.05 -1.60 6.16
C LEU A 208 13.48 -1.85 6.66
N GLY A 209 13.72 -1.72 7.97
CA GLY A 209 15.02 -2.03 8.57
C GLY A 209 15.44 -3.50 8.38
N ARG A 210 14.51 -4.46 8.55
CA ARG A 210 14.78 -5.89 8.31
C ARG A 210 15.05 -6.18 6.82
N LEU A 211 14.25 -5.61 5.93
CA LEU A 211 14.46 -5.76 4.49
C LEU A 211 15.83 -5.22 4.05
N GLN A 212 16.25 -4.08 4.62
CA GLN A 212 17.55 -3.48 4.32
C GLN A 212 18.74 -4.26 4.89
N SER A 213 18.58 -4.97 6.00
CA SER A 213 19.66 -5.76 6.57
C SER A 213 19.92 -7.06 5.79
N VAL A 214 18.90 -7.62 5.13
CA VAL A 214 18.97 -8.89 4.37
C VAL A 214 19.42 -10.08 5.26
N LEU A 215 19.35 -9.93 6.58
CA LEU A 215 19.76 -10.93 7.55
C LEU A 215 18.57 -11.81 7.94
N TYR A 216 18.24 -12.78 7.08
CA TYR A 216 17.24 -13.80 7.38
C TYR A 216 17.93 -15.13 7.66
N SER A 217 17.74 -15.66 8.86
CA SER A 217 18.14 -17.03 9.22
C SER A 217 17.31 -18.08 8.49
N GLU A 218 16.09 -17.71 8.11
CA GLU A 218 15.08 -18.61 7.57
C GLU A 218 14.33 -17.95 6.41
N PRO A 219 14.20 -18.64 5.25
CA PRO A 219 13.56 -18.06 4.08
C PRO A 219 12.07 -17.73 4.25
N GLU A 220 11.35 -18.41 5.15
CA GLU A 220 9.93 -18.16 5.44
C GLU A 220 9.71 -16.76 6.02
N ALA A 221 10.62 -16.29 6.87
CA ALA A 221 10.59 -14.93 7.41
C ALA A 221 10.78 -13.90 6.28
N ALA A 222 11.68 -14.18 5.33
CA ALA A 222 11.89 -13.35 4.14
C ALA A 222 10.63 -13.29 3.26
N VAL A 223 9.91 -14.41 3.09
CA VAL A 223 8.62 -14.43 2.37
C VAL A 223 7.59 -13.55 3.06
N LEU A 224 7.43 -13.67 4.38
CA LEU A 224 6.46 -12.88 5.14
C LEU A 224 6.75 -11.38 5.05
N ASP A 225 8.00 -10.97 5.25
CA ASP A 225 8.41 -9.56 5.15
C ASP A 225 8.24 -9.01 3.72
N LEU A 226 8.61 -9.79 2.70
CA LEU A 226 8.44 -9.39 1.30
C LEU A 226 6.96 -9.27 0.91
N ALA A 227 6.12 -10.22 1.34
CA ALA A 227 4.68 -10.20 1.09
C ALA A 227 3.99 -9.04 1.82
N ALA A 228 4.36 -8.79 3.08
CA ALA A 228 3.89 -7.65 3.85
C ALA A 228 4.26 -6.33 3.16
N PHE A 229 5.52 -6.18 2.73
CA PHE A 229 5.97 -5.00 2.00
C PHE A 229 5.18 -4.78 0.71
N ARG A 230 5.00 -5.83 -0.11
CA ARG A 230 4.22 -5.74 -1.35
C ARG A 230 2.78 -5.31 -1.07
N HIS A 231 2.14 -5.89 -0.04
CA HIS A 231 0.79 -5.52 0.34
C HIS A 231 0.68 -4.07 0.80
N LEU A 232 1.56 -3.62 1.71
CA LEU A 232 1.54 -2.25 2.24
C LEU A 232 1.90 -1.21 1.17
N ALA A 233 2.84 -1.53 0.28
CA ALA A 233 3.19 -0.67 -0.85
C ALA A 233 2.03 -0.55 -1.86
N GLN A 234 1.23 -1.60 -2.04
CA GLN A 234 0.00 -1.56 -2.83
C GLN A 234 -1.14 -0.85 -2.11
N ALA A 235 -1.30 -1.03 -0.79
CA ALA A 235 -2.32 -0.36 0.02
C ALA A 235 -2.09 1.15 0.09
N GLY A 236 -0.84 1.59 0.23
CA GLY A 236 -0.44 3.00 0.13
C GLY A 236 -0.53 3.60 -1.28
N ALA A 237 -1.00 2.84 -2.27
CA ALA A 237 -1.32 3.35 -3.60
C ALA A 237 -2.80 3.77 -3.76
N TRP A 238 -3.66 3.48 -2.77
CA TRP A 238 -5.07 3.87 -2.77
C TRP A 238 -5.29 5.08 -1.86
N LEU A 239 -5.79 6.16 -2.46
CA LEU A 239 -6.22 7.38 -1.76
C LEU A 239 -7.43 7.04 -0.86
N ASP A 240 -7.31 7.14 0.46
CA ASP A 240 -8.49 7.07 1.35
C ASP A 240 -9.22 8.40 1.34
N LEU A 241 -10.30 8.47 0.55
CA LEU A 241 -11.15 9.67 0.45
C LEU A 241 -11.86 10.05 1.76
N ARG A 242 -11.94 9.14 2.74
CA ARG A 242 -12.61 9.40 4.02
C ARG A 242 -11.67 9.96 5.08
N ALA A 243 -10.38 9.68 4.97
CA ALA A 243 -9.34 10.15 5.90
C ALA A 243 -8.05 10.54 5.16
N PRO A 244 -8.13 11.47 4.18
CA PRO A 244 -6.97 11.86 3.40
C PRO A 244 -5.93 12.57 4.27
N ASN A 245 -4.64 12.25 4.06
CA ASN A 245 -3.51 12.85 4.76
C ASN A 245 -2.69 13.81 3.86
N LEU A 246 -1.55 14.29 4.35
CA LEU A 246 -0.71 15.24 3.63
C LEU A 246 -0.05 14.62 2.38
N GLU A 247 0.45 13.39 2.47
CA GLU A 247 1.01 12.66 1.32
C GLU A 247 -0.05 12.43 0.24
N ASP A 248 -1.31 12.21 0.62
CA ASP A 248 -2.45 12.07 -0.28
C ASP A 248 -2.71 13.34 -1.10
N VAL A 249 -2.67 14.52 -0.46
CA VAL A 249 -2.76 15.82 -1.14
C VAL A 249 -1.67 15.93 -2.20
N ALA A 250 -0.42 15.67 -1.82
CA ALA A 250 0.70 15.78 -2.73
C ALA A 250 0.64 14.77 -3.89
N LEU A 251 0.19 13.55 -3.61
CA LEU A 251 -0.03 12.52 -4.63
C LEU A 251 -1.08 12.98 -5.65
N LEU A 252 -2.22 13.51 -5.18
CA LEU A 252 -3.28 14.03 -6.04
C LEU A 252 -2.76 15.17 -6.93
N LEU A 253 -2.06 16.13 -6.34
CA LEU A 253 -1.51 17.28 -7.06
C LEU A 253 -0.48 16.87 -8.12
N ARG A 254 0.40 15.91 -7.81
CA ARG A 254 1.36 15.33 -8.79
C ARG A 254 0.66 14.60 -9.94
N ARG A 255 -0.57 14.14 -9.75
CA ARG A 255 -1.34 13.40 -10.77
C ARG A 255 -2.21 14.30 -11.66
N VAL A 256 -2.37 15.58 -11.33
CA VAL A 256 -3.10 16.59 -12.13
C VAL A 256 -2.75 16.54 -13.62
N PRO A 257 -1.48 16.42 -14.06
CA PRO A 257 -1.13 16.33 -15.48
C PRO A 257 -1.85 15.19 -16.24
N SER A 258 -2.19 14.09 -15.55
CA SER A 258 -2.91 12.96 -16.14
C SER A 258 -4.35 13.35 -16.54
N GLY A 259 -5.03 14.16 -15.71
CA GLY A 259 -6.36 14.69 -16.01
C GLY A 259 -6.34 15.74 -17.11
N LEU A 260 -5.26 16.52 -17.21
CA LEU A 260 -5.11 17.54 -18.25
C LEU A 260 -5.04 16.96 -19.67
N ARG A 261 -4.83 15.65 -19.85
CA ARG A 261 -4.90 14.99 -21.18
C ARG A 261 -6.24 15.19 -21.90
N ARG A 262 -7.34 15.36 -21.15
CA ARG A 262 -8.69 15.59 -21.67
C ARG A 262 -9.18 17.02 -21.44
N TRP A 263 -8.26 17.94 -21.12
CA TRP A 263 -8.59 19.33 -20.86
C TRP A 263 -9.18 20.02 -22.09
N THR A 264 -10.19 20.87 -21.87
CA THR A 264 -10.92 21.53 -22.96
C THR A 264 -10.03 22.59 -23.62
N TRP A 265 -9.57 22.28 -24.83
CA TRP A 265 -8.79 23.19 -25.67
C TRP A 265 -9.14 23.00 -27.15
N GLU A 266 -10.19 23.69 -27.59
CA GLU A 266 -10.79 23.48 -28.91
C GLU A 266 -10.36 24.57 -29.90
N ALA A 267 -9.92 24.15 -31.09
CA ALA A 267 -9.66 25.06 -32.19
C ALA A 267 -10.96 25.48 -32.92
N GLN A 268 -11.95 24.60 -32.92
CA GLN A 268 -13.24 24.77 -33.60
C GLN A 268 -14.36 24.15 -32.77
N LYS A 269 -15.60 24.61 -32.99
CA LYS A 269 -16.77 24.02 -32.34
C LYS A 269 -16.93 22.55 -32.72
N LYS A 270 -17.26 21.71 -31.74
CA LYS A 270 -17.48 20.26 -31.98
C LYS A 270 -18.90 19.91 -32.39
N THR A 271 -19.87 20.78 -32.10
CA THR A 271 -21.28 20.56 -32.46
C THR A 271 -21.86 21.81 -33.11
N PRO A 272 -22.94 21.69 -33.90
CA PRO A 272 -23.56 22.85 -34.57
C PRO A 272 -24.00 23.94 -33.59
N THR A 273 -24.43 23.54 -32.39
CA THR A 273 -25.00 24.39 -31.34
C THR A 273 -23.99 24.86 -30.29
N SER A 274 -22.73 24.43 -30.35
CA SER A 274 -21.71 24.83 -29.38
C SER A 274 -20.75 25.87 -29.93
N THR A 275 -20.09 26.61 -29.03
CA THR A 275 -18.92 27.43 -29.32
C THR A 275 -17.66 26.62 -29.02
N ALA A 276 -16.56 26.88 -29.74
CA ALA A 276 -15.26 26.33 -29.36
C ALA A 276 -14.90 26.82 -27.97
N GLN A 277 -14.46 25.93 -27.08
CA GLN A 277 -14.07 26.30 -25.71
C GLN A 277 -12.58 26.07 -25.48
N LYS A 278 -11.96 27.00 -24.76
CA LYS A 278 -10.59 26.88 -24.24
C LYS A 278 -10.60 27.24 -22.78
N TRP A 279 -10.24 26.30 -21.91
CA TRP A 279 -10.09 26.55 -20.49
C TRP A 279 -8.64 26.96 -20.23
N ALA A 280 -8.32 28.24 -20.34
CA ALA A 280 -6.95 28.72 -20.24
C ALA A 280 -6.49 28.92 -18.79
N VAL A 281 -5.26 28.50 -18.48
CA VAL A 281 -4.58 28.79 -17.22
C VAL A 281 -3.53 29.86 -17.49
N GLU A 282 -3.83 31.12 -17.15
CA GLU A 282 -3.04 32.30 -17.57
C GLU A 282 -2.39 33.04 -16.39
N ASN A 283 -2.82 32.71 -15.17
CA ASN A 283 -2.40 33.32 -13.92
C ASN A 283 -2.65 32.34 -12.75
N GLU A 284 -2.20 32.75 -11.56
CA GLU A 284 -2.36 32.02 -10.30
C GLU A 284 -3.83 31.72 -10.00
N TYR A 285 -4.74 32.67 -10.18
CA TYR A 285 -6.17 32.51 -9.87
C TYR A 285 -6.84 31.42 -10.72
N HIS A 286 -6.53 31.32 -12.01
CA HIS A 286 -7.06 30.25 -12.87
C HIS A 286 -6.56 28.88 -12.39
N PHE A 287 -5.31 28.81 -11.95
CA PHE A 287 -4.74 27.58 -11.45
C PHE A 287 -5.34 27.22 -10.08
N GLN A 288 -5.50 28.19 -9.18
CA GLN A 288 -6.21 28.05 -7.92
C GLN A 288 -7.64 27.52 -8.11
N ASN A 289 -8.39 28.05 -9.08
CA ASN A 289 -9.73 27.55 -9.41
C ASN A 289 -9.73 26.08 -9.85
N LEU A 290 -8.77 25.69 -10.68
CA LEU A 290 -8.58 24.28 -11.06
C LEU A 290 -8.30 23.41 -9.84
N LEU A 291 -7.37 23.84 -8.97
CA LEU A 291 -7.04 23.09 -7.76
C LEU A 291 -8.22 22.99 -6.80
N CYS A 292 -8.99 24.06 -6.62
CA CYS A 292 -10.22 24.06 -5.83
C CYS A 292 -11.22 23.03 -6.36
N ALA A 293 -11.46 22.99 -7.68
CA ALA A 293 -12.35 22.01 -8.31
C ALA A 293 -11.90 20.55 -8.11
N LEU A 294 -10.60 20.30 -7.96
CA LEU A 294 -10.04 18.97 -7.73
C LEU A 294 -10.02 18.57 -6.25
N LEU A 295 -9.77 19.52 -5.35
CA LEU A 295 -9.56 19.27 -3.91
C LEU A 295 -10.86 19.33 -3.11
N ALA A 296 -11.79 20.25 -3.44
CA ALA A 296 -13.02 20.44 -2.69
C ALA A 296 -13.88 19.17 -2.53
N PRO A 297 -13.97 18.25 -3.51
CA PRO A 297 -14.70 16.99 -3.33
C PRO A 297 -14.11 16.04 -2.28
N ILE A 298 -12.85 16.24 -1.89
CA ILE A 298 -12.08 15.35 -1.02
C ILE A 298 -11.88 15.98 0.36
N PHE A 299 -11.69 17.30 0.41
CA PHE A 299 -11.44 18.07 1.61
C PHE A 299 -12.63 19.00 1.88
N PRO A 300 -13.63 18.56 2.67
CA PRO A 300 -14.85 19.34 2.90
C PRO A 300 -14.60 20.65 3.68
N ASP A 301 -13.44 20.78 4.33
CA ASP A 301 -13.00 21.97 5.05
C ASP A 301 -12.00 22.81 4.26
N LEU A 302 -11.74 22.51 2.97
CA LEU A 302 -10.95 23.36 2.09
C LEU A 302 -11.52 24.77 2.05
N ARG A 303 -10.64 25.77 2.21
CA ARG A 303 -11.00 27.18 2.05
C ARG A 303 -10.03 27.85 1.11
N ASP A 304 -10.55 28.73 0.28
CA ASP A 304 -9.80 29.58 -0.62
C ASP A 304 -9.69 31.02 -0.08
N GLU A 305 -8.56 31.67 -0.40
CA GLU A 305 -8.29 33.08 -0.07
C GLU A 305 -8.46 33.44 1.43
N GLU A 306 -8.02 32.57 2.35
CA GLU A 306 -8.18 32.79 3.78
C GLU A 306 -7.25 33.89 4.31
N TRP A 307 -7.83 34.94 4.90
CA TRP A 307 -7.08 35.97 5.59
C TRP A 307 -6.55 35.47 6.93
N LEU A 308 -5.22 35.42 7.06
CA LEU A 308 -4.56 35.05 8.29
C LEU A 308 -4.44 36.25 9.24
N ALA A 309 -4.09 35.96 10.49
CA ALA A 309 -3.83 37.00 11.48
C ALA A 309 -2.65 37.89 11.03
N SER A 310 -2.73 39.19 11.30
CA SER A 310 -1.72 40.17 10.85
C SER A 310 -0.31 39.89 11.41
N VAL A 311 0.70 40.08 10.56
CA VAL A 311 2.13 40.12 10.91
C VAL A 311 2.57 41.58 10.79
N GLY A 312 2.63 42.28 11.92
CA GLY A 312 2.84 43.73 11.92
C GLY A 312 1.73 44.44 11.14
N GLN A 313 2.10 45.18 10.08
CA GLN A 313 1.16 45.88 9.20
C GLN A 313 0.66 45.04 8.03
N LYS A 314 1.25 43.86 7.76
CA LYS A 314 0.81 42.97 6.69
C LYS A 314 -0.25 42.01 7.21
N ARG A 315 -1.37 41.88 6.50
CA ARG A 315 -2.35 40.82 6.73
C ARG A 315 -2.22 39.81 5.59
N PRO A 316 -1.53 38.68 5.79
CA PRO A 316 -1.33 37.72 4.70
C PRO A 316 -2.64 37.03 4.35
N ARG A 317 -2.79 36.69 3.06
CA ARG A 317 -3.91 35.93 2.51
C ARG A 317 -3.34 34.66 1.89
N ALA A 318 -3.72 33.51 2.42
CA ALA A 318 -3.29 32.23 1.89
C ALA A 318 -4.19 31.82 0.72
N ASP A 319 -3.61 31.25 -0.34
CA ASP A 319 -4.36 30.90 -1.56
C ASP A 319 -5.39 29.81 -1.31
N LEU A 320 -4.94 28.66 -0.77
CA LEU A 320 -5.78 27.53 -0.40
C LEU A 320 -5.31 26.98 0.94
N VAL A 321 -6.24 26.62 1.82
CA VAL A 321 -5.93 26.05 3.12
C VAL A 321 -6.80 24.83 3.42
N ILE A 322 -6.21 23.83 4.06
CA ILE A 322 -6.89 22.64 4.57
C ILE A 322 -6.69 22.61 6.09
N PRO A 323 -7.63 23.17 6.87
CA PRO A 323 -7.51 23.29 8.33
C PRO A 323 -7.28 21.98 9.06
N SER A 324 -7.99 20.91 8.68
CA SER A 324 -7.85 19.56 9.25
C SER A 324 -6.43 19.01 9.14
N LEU A 325 -5.69 19.41 8.10
CA LEU A 325 -4.30 19.03 7.87
C LEU A 325 -3.29 20.08 8.36
N HIS A 326 -3.75 21.20 8.93
CA HIS A 326 -2.93 22.35 9.31
C HIS A 326 -2.02 22.80 8.14
N LEU A 327 -2.55 22.75 6.92
CA LEU A 327 -1.81 22.89 5.67
C LEU A 327 -2.25 24.14 4.90
N VAL A 328 -1.27 24.91 4.41
CA VAL A 328 -1.45 25.91 3.36
C VAL A 328 -0.94 25.33 2.04
N ILE A 329 -1.70 25.47 0.96
CA ILE A 329 -1.26 25.19 -0.41
C ILE A 329 -1.03 26.55 -1.08
N GLU A 330 0.24 26.84 -1.39
CA GLU A 330 0.67 28.10 -1.99
C GLU A 330 0.77 27.93 -3.51
N VAL A 331 0.07 28.75 -4.27
CA VAL A 331 -0.09 28.59 -5.72
C VAL A 331 0.74 29.65 -6.44
N LYS A 332 1.67 29.22 -7.30
CA LYS A 332 2.49 30.14 -8.10
C LYS A 332 2.39 29.87 -9.59
N TYR A 333 2.33 30.94 -10.38
CA TYR A 333 2.37 30.88 -11.84
C TYR A 333 3.76 31.31 -12.32
N TRP A 334 4.57 30.34 -12.72
CA TRP A 334 5.94 30.59 -13.14
C TRP A 334 5.97 31.01 -14.61
N ARG A 335 6.00 32.32 -14.84
CA ARG A 335 6.12 32.92 -16.17
C ARG A 335 7.49 32.65 -16.78
N GLU A 336 7.56 32.62 -18.11
CA GLU A 336 8.81 32.38 -18.86
C GLU A 336 9.93 33.35 -18.49
N LYS A 337 9.58 34.62 -18.24
CA LYS A 337 10.53 35.69 -17.91
C LYS A 337 11.08 35.65 -16.48
N ASN A 338 10.45 34.89 -15.58
CA ASN A 338 10.80 34.86 -14.16
C ASN A 338 11.85 33.80 -13.88
N SER A 339 12.81 34.12 -13.03
CA SER A 339 13.88 33.18 -12.64
C SER A 339 13.42 32.20 -11.55
N PRO A 340 14.01 30.99 -11.46
CA PRO A 340 13.77 30.09 -10.33
C PRO A 340 14.09 30.71 -8.97
N GLN A 341 15.11 31.57 -8.91
CA GLN A 341 15.52 32.24 -7.68
C GLN A 341 14.43 33.17 -7.15
N GLU A 342 13.80 33.96 -8.03
CA GLU A 342 12.66 34.80 -7.66
C GLU A 342 11.51 33.99 -7.07
N LEU A 343 11.21 32.83 -7.67
CA LEU A 343 10.14 31.95 -7.21
C LEU A 343 10.43 31.38 -5.81
N ILE A 344 11.66 30.92 -5.57
CA ILE A 344 12.09 30.45 -4.25
C ILE A 344 12.00 31.57 -3.21
N SER A 345 12.44 32.78 -3.55
CA SER A 345 12.37 33.93 -2.64
C SER A 345 10.93 34.31 -2.29
N GLN A 346 10.02 34.32 -3.26
CA GLN A 346 8.60 34.60 -3.04
C GLN A 346 7.98 33.57 -2.09
N ILE A 347 8.16 32.26 -2.39
CA ILE A 347 7.63 31.18 -1.55
C ILE A 347 8.21 31.26 -0.13
N GLY A 348 9.50 31.57 0.02
CA GLY A 348 10.12 31.75 1.33
C GLY A 348 9.53 32.90 2.15
N GLU A 349 9.19 34.02 1.51
CA GLU A 349 8.48 35.14 2.16
C GLU A 349 7.08 34.71 2.61
N ASP A 350 6.32 34.05 1.74
CA ASP A 350 4.95 33.60 2.02
C ASP A 350 4.92 32.61 3.19
N VAL A 351 5.82 31.61 3.19
CA VAL A 351 5.97 30.65 4.31
C VAL A 351 6.22 31.36 5.63
N SER A 352 7.10 32.37 5.63
CA SER A 352 7.44 33.14 6.83
C SER A 352 6.25 33.93 7.37
N LEU A 353 5.36 34.40 6.48
CA LEU A 353 4.14 35.12 6.86
C LEU A 353 3.05 34.17 7.38
N TYR A 354 2.91 32.99 6.77
CA TYR A 354 1.85 32.03 7.11
C TYR A 354 2.13 31.25 8.40
N LEU A 355 3.39 30.89 8.66
CA LEU A 355 3.78 30.00 9.76
C LEU A 355 4.26 30.74 11.01
N LYS A 356 3.80 31.98 11.20
CA LYS A 356 4.12 32.76 12.40
C LYS A 356 3.69 32.05 13.69
N VAL A 357 4.26 32.49 14.82
CA VAL A 357 3.85 32.02 16.15
C VAL A 357 2.35 32.24 16.35
N GLY A 358 1.64 31.18 16.73
CA GLY A 358 0.19 31.19 16.92
C GLY A 358 -0.63 30.97 15.65
N SER A 359 -0.02 30.74 14.49
CA SER A 359 -0.74 30.30 13.30
C SER A 359 -1.39 28.94 13.52
N PRO A 360 -2.64 28.72 13.06
CA PRO A 360 -3.25 27.39 13.04
C PRO A 360 -2.59 26.48 11.99
N TYR A 361 -1.84 27.04 11.03
CA TYR A 361 -1.16 26.27 10.00
C TYR A 361 0.29 25.97 10.39
N ARG A 362 0.77 24.80 10.00
CA ARG A 362 2.09 24.27 10.36
C ARG A 362 2.96 23.90 9.17
N LYS A 363 2.35 23.71 8.00
CA LYS A 363 3.02 23.25 6.78
C LYS A 363 2.57 24.07 5.59
N VAL A 364 3.46 24.23 4.61
CA VAL A 364 3.16 24.86 3.32
C VAL A 364 3.55 23.91 2.19
N LEU A 365 2.61 23.65 1.28
CA LEU A 365 2.86 22.89 0.06
C LEU A 365 2.84 23.86 -1.13
N PRO A 366 4.00 24.25 -1.68
CA PRO A 366 4.05 25.07 -2.87
C PRO A 366 3.73 24.24 -4.12
N ILE A 367 2.81 24.74 -4.94
CA ILE A 367 2.48 24.17 -6.24
C ILE A 367 2.63 25.21 -7.33
N VAL A 368 3.39 24.85 -8.36
CA VAL A 368 3.85 25.76 -9.41
C VAL A 368 3.27 25.33 -10.76
N TRP A 369 2.56 26.23 -11.43
CA TRP A 369 2.25 26.09 -12.85
C TRP A 369 3.37 26.71 -13.68
N ASP A 370 4.11 25.89 -14.42
CA ASP A 370 5.20 26.35 -15.26
C ASP A 370 4.74 26.57 -16.70
N GLN A 371 4.60 27.84 -17.06
CA GLN A 371 4.25 28.27 -18.42
C GLN A 371 5.32 27.85 -19.44
N GLY A 372 6.60 27.92 -19.05
CA GLY A 372 7.74 27.71 -19.94
C GLY A 372 8.14 26.24 -20.17
N ARG A 373 7.53 25.30 -19.44
CA ARG A 373 7.80 23.85 -19.55
C ARG A 373 9.27 23.48 -19.37
N ARG A 374 9.95 24.17 -18.44
CA ARG A 374 11.37 24.08 -18.08
C ARG A 374 11.66 22.85 -17.23
N THR A 375 11.28 21.67 -17.73
CA THR A 375 11.37 20.40 -17.00
C THR A 375 12.78 20.08 -16.51
N GLU A 376 13.81 20.57 -17.19
CA GLU A 376 15.21 20.42 -16.82
C GLU A 376 15.60 21.17 -15.52
N GLN A 377 14.79 22.13 -15.08
CA GLN A 377 15.05 22.92 -13.86
C GLN A 377 14.31 22.39 -12.63
N TYR A 378 13.43 21.39 -12.80
CA TYR A 378 12.50 20.98 -11.74
C TYR A 378 13.21 20.34 -10.55
N ASP A 379 14.18 19.47 -10.79
CA ASP A 379 14.91 18.79 -9.71
C ASP A 379 15.63 19.79 -8.80
N LEU A 380 16.30 20.78 -9.41
CA LEU A 380 17.01 21.83 -8.66
C LEU A 380 16.04 22.75 -7.90
N LEU A 381 14.93 23.15 -8.54
CA LEU A 381 13.90 23.97 -7.92
C LEU A 381 13.26 23.25 -6.73
N ILE A 382 12.83 22.01 -6.92
CA ILE A 382 12.22 21.16 -5.87
C ILE A 382 13.21 20.94 -4.73
N SER A 383 14.48 20.64 -5.04
CA SER A 383 15.54 20.51 -4.04
C SER A 383 15.72 21.80 -3.23
N GLY A 384 15.70 22.97 -3.86
CA GLY A 384 15.80 24.26 -3.19
C GLY A 384 14.59 24.54 -2.27
N LEU A 385 13.37 24.28 -2.76
CA LEU A 385 12.15 24.47 -1.97
C LEU A 385 12.08 23.53 -0.75
N ASN A 386 12.56 22.29 -0.89
CA ASN A 386 12.64 21.34 0.22
C ASN A 386 13.60 21.76 1.35
N GLN A 387 14.50 22.74 1.11
CA GLN A 387 15.38 23.28 2.15
C GLN A 387 14.71 24.39 2.97
N ILE A 388 13.57 24.92 2.52
CA ILE A 388 12.80 25.90 3.28
C ILE A 388 12.08 25.16 4.42
N ARG A 389 12.26 25.64 5.65
CA ARG A 389 11.65 25.02 6.83
C ARG A 389 10.12 24.95 6.69
N ASP A 390 9.57 23.79 7.02
CA ASP A 390 8.12 23.52 7.04
C ASP A 390 7.42 23.60 5.66
N VAL A 391 8.20 23.77 4.59
CA VAL A 391 7.77 23.43 3.23
C VAL A 391 7.75 21.92 3.07
N VAL A 392 6.67 21.41 2.49
CA VAL A 392 6.46 19.97 2.28
C VAL A 392 6.08 19.70 0.85
N THR A 393 6.69 18.66 0.29
CA THR A 393 6.33 18.03 -0.97
C THR A 393 6.00 19.00 -2.13
N PRO A 394 6.93 19.89 -2.54
CA PRO A 394 6.73 20.80 -3.66
C PRO A 394 6.28 20.07 -4.93
N VAL A 395 5.38 20.69 -5.68
CA VAL A 395 4.84 20.15 -6.93
C VAL A 395 5.02 21.17 -8.05
N VAL A 396 5.56 20.74 -9.18
CA VAL A 396 5.68 21.57 -10.39
C VAL A 396 4.93 20.89 -11.53
N ILE A 397 4.07 21.64 -12.20
CA ILE A 397 3.23 21.19 -13.31
C ILE A 397 3.59 22.00 -14.55
N ALA A 398 4.11 21.32 -15.57
CA ALA A 398 4.32 21.92 -16.88
C ALA A 398 2.98 22.19 -17.57
N GLN A 399 2.83 23.38 -18.16
CA GLN A 399 1.71 23.68 -19.04
C GLN A 399 1.63 22.65 -20.18
N PRO A 400 0.47 21.99 -20.43
CA PRO A 400 0.37 21.00 -21.49
C PRO A 400 0.73 21.55 -22.87
N ALA A 401 1.37 20.73 -23.69
CA ALA A 401 1.90 21.10 -25.01
C ALA A 401 0.86 21.76 -25.92
N PHE A 402 -0.37 21.25 -25.90
CA PHE A 402 -1.48 21.72 -26.75
C PHE A 402 -2.06 23.07 -26.32
N MET A 403 -1.82 23.53 -25.08
CA MET A 403 -2.22 24.86 -24.62
C MET A 403 -1.22 25.90 -25.14
N VAL A 404 -1.35 26.26 -26.41
CA VAL A 404 -0.55 27.32 -27.03
C VAL A 404 -1.38 28.60 -27.05
N PRO A 405 -0.98 29.66 -26.33
CA PRO A 405 -1.62 30.97 -26.47
C PRO A 405 -1.62 31.36 -27.94
N ALA A 406 -2.73 31.90 -28.45
CA ALA A 406 -2.68 32.51 -29.78
C ALA A 406 -1.57 33.58 -29.76
N PRO A 407 -0.70 33.68 -30.78
CA PRO A 407 0.26 34.77 -30.83
C PRO A 407 -0.52 36.08 -30.65
N TYR A 408 -0.08 36.93 -29.72
CA TYR A 408 -0.63 38.27 -29.55
C TYR A 408 -0.63 38.93 -30.93
N GLY A 409 -1.79 39.00 -31.56
CA GLY A 409 -1.94 39.61 -32.86
C GLY A 409 -1.49 41.05 -32.74
N ASN A 410 -0.54 41.44 -33.58
CA ASN A 410 -0.26 42.83 -33.86
C ASN A 410 -1.60 43.54 -34.14
N ALA A 411 -2.08 44.33 -33.19
CA ALA A 411 -2.99 45.42 -33.49
C ALA A 411 -2.15 46.48 -34.24
N ALA A 412 -1.88 46.19 -35.51
CA ALA A 412 -1.29 47.10 -36.46
C ALA A 412 -2.27 47.27 -37.62
N GLY A 413 -3.02 48.37 -37.54
CA GLY A 413 -3.31 49.20 -38.71
C GLY A 413 -4.50 48.82 -39.59
N ILE A 414 -5.43 49.78 -39.60
CA ILE A 414 -6.46 50.11 -40.61
C ILE A 414 -7.81 49.38 -40.45
#